data_AF-F0TB14-F1
#
_entry.id   AF-F0TB14-F1
#
_cell.length_a   1.000
_cell.length_b   1.000
_cell.length_c   1.000
_cell.angle_alpha   90.00
_cell.angle_beta   90.00
_cell.angle_gamma   90.00
#
_symmetry.space_group_name_H-M   'P 1'
#
loop_
_entity.id
_entity.type
_entity.pdbx_description
1 polymer ?
#
loop_
_entity_poly.entity_id
_entity_poly.type
_entity_poly.pdbx_seq_one_letter_code
_entity_poly.pdbx_strand_id
1 'polypeptide(L)'
;MSYLVCEQCGKYYELDEGKTSFSYEKCECGGKLSYRNNLDRTATAANPVITNNKCGKCGAEIPPNTVICNNCGNNSEQLGIEQSTGLSIAGVAVGFGFLLLTTLIAVFALFGNNIPLKAEDIPYRMLIIFGVVATIVSILSGLVASYIGGSTKFQDGFLNGGLVGVVLGILVALTSGSLASIEVLLIFGFLSGMGGLVGTVLKRKY
;
A
#
# COMPACT_ATOMS: atom_id res chain seq x y z
N MET A 1 -27.63 19.37 -15.27
CA MET A 1 -27.97 18.68 -14.00
C MET A 1 -26.84 18.82 -13.00
N SER A 2 -27.13 19.33 -11.81
CA SER A 2 -26.18 19.55 -10.72
C SER A 2 -26.53 18.71 -9.49
N TYR A 3 -25.55 18.37 -8.65
CA TYR A 3 -25.72 17.40 -7.56
C TYR A 3 -25.12 17.88 -6.23
N LEU A 4 -25.71 17.46 -5.12
CA LEU A 4 -25.12 17.54 -3.78
C LEU A 4 -24.73 16.15 -3.30
N VAL A 5 -23.46 15.94 -2.96
CA VAL A 5 -22.94 14.63 -2.53
C VAL A 5 -22.49 14.71 -1.07
N CYS A 6 -22.90 13.75 -0.26
CA CYS A 6 -22.47 13.66 1.14
C CYS A 6 -21.07 13.08 1.25
N GLU A 7 -20.16 13.79 1.94
CA GLU A 7 -18.78 13.35 2.12
C GLU A 7 -18.64 12.14 3.07
N GLN A 8 -19.65 11.87 3.89
CA GLN A 8 -19.63 10.76 4.85
C GLN A 8 -20.28 9.49 4.33
N CYS A 9 -21.45 9.59 3.68
CA CYS A 9 -22.21 8.41 3.25
C CYS A 9 -22.29 8.23 1.73
N GLY A 10 -21.81 9.20 0.94
CA GLY A 10 -21.83 9.14 -0.53
C GLY A 10 -23.22 9.26 -1.17
N LYS A 11 -24.31 9.43 -0.40
CA LYS A 11 -25.63 9.74 -0.95
C LYS A 11 -25.56 11.03 -1.77
N TYR A 12 -26.22 11.05 -2.92
CA TYR A 12 -26.34 12.23 -3.77
C TYR A 12 -27.80 12.66 -3.91
N TYR A 13 -28.01 13.96 -4.05
CA TYR A 13 -29.30 14.59 -4.30
C TYR A 13 -29.20 15.38 -5.59
N GLU A 14 -30.11 15.13 -6.52
CA GLU A 14 -30.19 15.85 -7.79
C GLU A 14 -30.89 17.19 -7.58
N LEU A 15 -30.30 18.26 -8.13
CA LEU A 15 -30.86 19.60 -8.08
C LEU A 15 -31.50 19.93 -9.43
N ASP A 16 -32.78 20.29 -9.39
CA ASP A 16 -33.50 20.85 -10.54
C ASP A 16 -32.81 22.14 -11.00
N GLU A 17 -32.78 22.35 -12.31
CA GLU A 17 -32.17 23.54 -12.92
C GLU A 17 -32.85 24.81 -12.41
N GLY A 18 -32.06 25.71 -11.81
CA GLY A 18 -32.54 27.01 -11.31
C GLY A 18 -32.92 27.07 -9.82
N LYS A 19 -32.80 25.99 -9.04
CA LYS A 19 -32.97 26.05 -7.58
C LYS A 19 -31.63 26.22 -6.85
N THR A 20 -31.48 27.31 -6.11
CA THR A 20 -30.34 27.55 -5.21
C THR A 20 -30.41 26.65 -3.98
N SER A 21 -29.25 26.11 -3.58
CA SER A 21 -28.99 25.00 -2.64
C SER A 21 -29.40 25.16 -1.17
N PHE A 22 -30.40 25.98 -0.84
CA PHE A 22 -30.66 26.39 0.54
C PHE A 22 -31.29 25.30 1.43
N SER A 23 -31.90 24.25 0.87
CA SER A 23 -32.62 23.24 1.68
C SER A 23 -31.76 22.07 2.19
N TYR A 24 -30.49 21.98 1.81
CA TYR A 24 -29.68 20.77 2.00
C TYR A 24 -28.32 21.10 2.61
N GLU A 25 -28.30 21.80 3.75
CA GLU A 25 -27.06 22.10 4.47
C GLU A 25 -26.43 20.86 5.13
N LYS A 26 -27.24 19.84 5.44
CA LYS A 26 -26.79 18.59 6.10
C LYS A 26 -27.50 17.37 5.54
N CYS A 27 -26.74 16.29 5.36
CA CYS A 27 -27.29 14.98 5.03
C CYS A 27 -28.00 14.38 6.25
N GLU A 28 -28.93 13.46 6.02
CA GLU A 28 -29.63 12.71 7.08
C GLU A 28 -28.67 11.98 8.04
N CYS A 29 -27.46 11.63 7.57
CA CYS A 29 -26.42 11.03 8.41
C CYS A 29 -25.64 12.04 9.25
N GLY A 30 -25.96 13.34 9.18
CA GLY A 30 -25.23 14.44 9.82
C GLY A 30 -24.02 14.96 9.03
N GLY A 31 -23.71 14.35 7.89
CA GLY A 31 -22.55 14.70 7.06
C GLY A 31 -22.74 15.97 6.22
N LYS A 32 -21.61 16.63 5.92
CA LYS A 32 -21.56 17.81 5.06
C LYS A 32 -21.83 17.44 3.60
N LEU A 33 -22.64 18.27 2.93
CA LEU A 33 -22.98 18.12 1.51
C LEU A 33 -22.11 19.04 0.66
N SER A 34 -21.57 18.48 -0.43
CA SER A 34 -20.65 19.17 -1.35
C SER A 34 -21.26 19.23 -2.76
N TYR A 35 -21.28 20.42 -3.36
CA TYR A 35 -21.83 20.67 -4.69
C TYR A 35 -20.92 20.14 -5.81
N ARG A 36 -21.52 19.55 -6.86
CA ARG A 36 -20.85 19.00 -8.04
C ARG A 36 -21.67 19.28 -9.30
N ASN A 37 -21.01 19.81 -10.33
CA ASN A 37 -21.63 20.15 -11.62
C ASN A 37 -21.79 18.96 -12.58
N ASN A 38 -21.22 17.81 -12.24
CA ASN A 38 -21.35 16.57 -13.01
C ASN A 38 -21.10 15.40 -12.06
N LEU A 39 -21.91 14.33 -12.16
CA LEU A 39 -21.56 13.03 -11.59
C LEU A 39 -20.53 12.42 -12.53
N ASP A 40 -19.31 12.91 -12.46
CA ASP A 40 -18.20 12.31 -13.19
C ASP A 40 -18.14 10.84 -12.78
N ARG A 41 -18.35 9.93 -13.74
CA ARG A 41 -18.36 8.46 -13.54
C ARG A 41 -17.00 7.91 -13.09
N THR A 42 -16.06 8.79 -12.74
CA THR A 42 -14.75 8.49 -12.15
C THR A 42 -14.60 9.00 -10.71
N ALA A 43 -15.69 9.41 -10.06
CA ALA A 43 -15.77 9.46 -8.60
C ALA A 43 -16.16 8.06 -8.05
N THR A 44 -15.29 7.07 -8.24
CA THR A 44 -15.38 5.81 -7.52
C THR A 44 -15.03 6.08 -6.06
N ALA A 45 -16.04 6.42 -5.27
CA ALA A 45 -16.23 5.67 -4.04
C ALA A 45 -16.02 4.20 -4.41
N ALA A 46 -15.04 3.56 -3.77
CA ALA A 46 -14.60 2.21 -4.09
C ALA A 46 -15.80 1.26 -4.15
N ASN A 47 -16.37 1.11 -5.35
CA ASN A 47 -17.37 0.10 -5.64
C ASN A 47 -16.56 -1.17 -5.90
N PRO A 48 -16.70 -2.22 -5.07
CA PRO A 48 -16.12 -3.50 -5.39
C PRO A 48 -16.71 -3.95 -6.73
N VAL A 49 -15.85 -4.20 -7.72
CA VAL A 49 -16.25 -4.89 -8.95
C VAL A 49 -16.63 -6.30 -8.53
N ILE A 50 -17.93 -6.54 -8.35
CA ILE A 50 -18.47 -7.86 -8.04
C ILE A 50 -18.28 -8.73 -9.29
N THR A 51 -17.25 -9.57 -9.29
CA THR A 51 -16.93 -10.51 -10.39
C THR A 51 -17.80 -11.76 -10.38
N ASN A 52 -18.63 -11.96 -9.34
CA ASN A 52 -19.61 -13.03 -9.28
C ASN A 52 -20.98 -12.46 -8.92
N ASN A 53 -21.82 -12.28 -9.94
CA ASN A 53 -23.19 -11.80 -9.80
C ASN A 53 -24.13 -12.89 -9.25
N LYS A 54 -23.67 -13.94 -8.56
CA LYS A 54 -24.54 -15.03 -8.06
C LYS A 54 -24.37 -15.27 -6.58
N CYS A 55 -25.49 -15.43 -5.88
CA CYS A 55 -25.50 -15.78 -4.46
C CYS A 55 -24.96 -17.20 -4.23
N GLY A 56 -23.95 -17.36 -3.37
CA GLY A 56 -23.42 -18.68 -3.02
C GLY A 56 -24.41 -19.62 -2.33
N LYS A 57 -25.50 -19.10 -1.75
CA LYS A 57 -26.51 -19.91 -1.03
C LYS A 57 -27.66 -20.37 -1.92
N CYS A 58 -28.18 -19.48 -2.78
CA CYS A 58 -29.38 -19.73 -3.56
C CYS A 58 -29.17 -19.62 -5.08
N GLY A 59 -27.97 -19.27 -5.53
CA GLY A 59 -27.64 -19.13 -6.96
C GLY A 59 -28.27 -17.94 -7.68
N ALA A 60 -29.06 -17.12 -6.97
CA ALA A 60 -29.77 -15.98 -7.54
C ALA A 60 -28.81 -14.88 -7.99
N GLU A 61 -29.18 -14.16 -9.04
CA GLU A 61 -28.37 -13.05 -9.51
C GLU A 61 -28.42 -11.86 -8.52
N ILE A 62 -27.25 -11.31 -8.21
CA ILE A 62 -27.07 -10.21 -7.26
C ILE A 62 -26.75 -8.94 -8.06
N PRO A 63 -27.63 -7.92 -8.02
CA PRO A 63 -27.34 -6.64 -8.66
C PRO A 63 -26.16 -5.95 -7.97
N PRO A 64 -25.36 -5.15 -8.71
CA PRO A 64 -24.22 -4.45 -8.15
C PRO A 64 -24.64 -3.58 -6.96
N ASN A 65 -23.78 -3.49 -5.94
CA ASN A 65 -24.03 -2.74 -4.70
C ASN A 65 -25.13 -3.27 -3.75
N THR A 66 -25.50 -4.55 -3.83
CA THR A 66 -26.42 -5.14 -2.82
C THR A 66 -25.68 -5.99 -1.79
N VAL A 67 -25.76 -5.55 -0.52
CA VAL A 67 -25.13 -6.20 0.64
C VAL A 67 -25.97 -7.38 1.16
N ILE A 68 -27.20 -7.54 0.68
CA ILE A 68 -28.12 -8.60 1.10
C ILE A 68 -28.73 -9.19 -0.17
N CYS A 69 -28.74 -10.52 -0.27
CA CYS A 69 -29.42 -11.19 -1.38
C CYS A 69 -30.93 -11.00 -1.22
N ASN A 70 -31.55 -10.27 -2.17
CA ASN A 70 -33.00 -10.01 -2.16
C ASN A 70 -33.87 -11.28 -2.23
N ASN A 71 -33.30 -12.41 -2.65
CA ASN A 71 -34.03 -13.67 -2.78
C ASN A 71 -34.00 -14.52 -1.50
N CYS A 72 -32.85 -14.59 -0.80
CA CYS A 72 -32.70 -15.47 0.37
C CYS A 72 -32.41 -14.76 1.69
N GLY A 73 -32.26 -13.43 1.69
CA GLY A 73 -32.06 -12.61 2.89
C GLY A 73 -30.70 -12.78 3.58
N ASN A 74 -29.76 -13.54 2.99
CA ASN A 74 -28.42 -13.69 3.54
C ASN A 74 -27.55 -12.46 3.25
N ASN A 75 -26.73 -12.08 4.23
CA ASN A 75 -25.70 -11.06 4.10
C ASN A 75 -24.62 -11.49 3.10
N SER A 76 -24.14 -10.52 2.31
CA SER A 76 -23.18 -10.67 1.21
C SER A 76 -21.74 -10.94 1.67
N GLU A 77 -21.51 -11.24 2.94
CA GLU A 77 -20.18 -11.37 3.55
C GLU A 77 -19.37 -12.56 2.99
N GLN A 78 -20.02 -13.42 2.19
CA GLN A 78 -19.39 -14.51 1.43
C GLN A 78 -19.34 -14.29 -0.10
N LEU A 79 -19.68 -13.09 -0.59
CA LEU A 79 -19.29 -12.72 -1.95
C LEU A 79 -17.78 -12.48 -1.95
N GLY A 80 -17.07 -13.24 -2.78
CA GLY A 80 -15.62 -13.16 -2.96
C GLY A 80 -15.19 -11.78 -3.48
N ILE A 81 -15.24 -10.78 -2.61
CA ILE A 81 -14.49 -9.56 -2.74
C ILE A 81 -13.04 -10.02 -2.59
N GLU A 82 -12.31 -10.12 -3.70
CA GLU A 82 -10.86 -9.97 -3.65
C GLU A 82 -10.63 -8.60 -3.01
N GLN A 83 -10.46 -8.62 -1.69
CA GLN A 83 -9.97 -7.50 -0.93
C GLN A 83 -8.63 -7.24 -1.57
N SER A 84 -8.53 -6.20 -2.42
CA SER A 84 -7.26 -5.80 -2.99
C SER A 84 -6.40 -5.46 -1.80
N THR A 85 -5.61 -6.42 -1.34
CA THR A 85 -4.66 -6.20 -0.29
C THR A 85 -3.81 -5.06 -0.84
N GLY A 86 -3.62 -3.99 -0.07
CA GLY A 86 -2.72 -2.90 -0.45
C GLY A 86 -1.27 -3.34 -0.66
N LEU A 87 -1.06 -4.66 -0.63
CA LEU A 87 0.16 -5.38 -0.79
C LEU A 87 0.44 -5.68 -2.26
N SER A 88 1.50 -5.06 -2.78
CA SER A 88 1.96 -5.32 -4.14
C SER A 88 3.19 -6.22 -4.09
N ILE A 89 3.01 -7.50 -4.36
CA ILE A 89 4.10 -8.48 -4.44
C ILE A 89 5.16 -8.03 -5.47
N ALA A 90 4.70 -7.50 -6.60
CA ALA A 90 5.59 -6.96 -7.64
C ALA A 90 6.41 -5.77 -7.12
N GLY A 91 5.79 -4.84 -6.39
CA GLY A 91 6.49 -3.71 -5.77
C GLY A 91 7.56 -4.19 -4.79
N VAL A 92 7.20 -5.10 -3.87
CA VAL A 92 8.13 -5.69 -2.90
C VAL A 92 9.30 -6.39 -3.61
N ALA A 93 9.03 -7.20 -4.65
CA ALA A 93 10.07 -7.89 -5.40
C ALA A 93 11.05 -6.92 -6.09
N VAL A 94 10.54 -5.84 -6.69
CA VAL A 94 11.40 -4.84 -7.35
C VAL A 94 12.22 -4.05 -6.32
N GLY A 95 11.62 -3.63 -5.20
CA GLY A 95 12.34 -2.93 -4.14
C GLY A 95 13.41 -3.82 -3.49
N PHE A 96 13.11 -5.10 -3.27
CA PHE A 96 14.07 -6.06 -2.76
C PHE A 96 15.21 -6.33 -3.75
N GLY A 97 14.90 -6.48 -5.05
CA GLY A 97 15.91 -6.58 -6.10
C GLY A 97 16.82 -5.36 -6.15
N PHE A 98 16.26 -4.15 -6.03
CA PHE A 98 17.02 -2.91 -5.92
C PHE A 98 17.96 -2.92 -4.70
N LEU A 99 17.48 -3.35 -3.53
CA LEU A 99 18.30 -3.47 -2.32
C LEU A 99 19.50 -4.40 -2.54
N LEU A 100 19.27 -5.61 -3.06
CA LEU A 100 20.35 -6.57 -3.29
C LEU A 100 21.38 -6.07 -4.30
N LEU A 101 20.91 -5.52 -5.42
CA LEU A 101 21.80 -5.01 -6.47
C LEU A 101 22.67 -3.86 -5.98
N THR A 102 22.06 -2.88 -5.30
CA THR A 102 22.78 -1.71 -4.79
C THR A 102 23.71 -2.07 -3.64
N THR A 103 23.32 -3.00 -2.77
CA THR A 103 24.19 -3.51 -1.70
C THR A 103 25.39 -4.25 -2.29
N LEU A 104 25.19 -5.07 -3.33
CA LEU A 104 26.28 -5.76 -4.03
C LEU A 104 27.27 -4.74 -4.63
N ILE A 105 26.75 -3.72 -5.34
CA ILE A 105 27.57 -2.64 -5.89
C ILE A 105 28.33 -1.89 -4.77
N ALA A 106 27.68 -1.62 -3.64
CA ALA A 106 28.31 -0.96 -2.50
C ALA A 106 29.45 -1.79 -1.90
N VAL A 107 29.29 -3.11 -1.79
CA VAL A 107 30.37 -4.01 -1.33
C VAL A 107 31.56 -3.94 -2.28
N PHE A 108 31.33 -4.05 -3.61
CA PHE A 108 32.42 -3.92 -4.58
C PHE A 108 33.05 -2.53 -4.58
N ALA A 109 32.28 -1.46 -4.36
CA ALA A 109 32.81 -0.10 -4.28
C ALA A 109 33.68 0.12 -3.05
N LEU A 110 33.33 -0.49 -1.91
CA LEU A 110 34.06 -0.31 -0.65
C LEU A 110 35.30 -1.21 -0.55
N PHE A 111 35.20 -2.46 -0.99
CA PHE A 111 36.28 -3.44 -0.83
C PHE A 111 37.09 -3.65 -2.11
N GLY A 112 36.55 -3.33 -3.28
CA GLY A 112 37.20 -3.58 -4.57
C GLY A 112 37.60 -5.05 -4.72
N ASN A 113 38.88 -5.28 -4.99
CA ASN A 113 39.46 -6.62 -5.10
C ASN A 113 39.92 -7.21 -3.74
N ASN A 114 39.88 -6.43 -2.66
CA ASN A 114 40.39 -6.81 -1.34
C ASN A 114 39.23 -7.22 -0.41
N ILE A 115 38.48 -8.24 -0.80
CA ILE A 115 37.35 -8.74 0.01
C ILE A 115 37.92 -9.47 1.24
N PRO A 116 37.62 -9.01 2.47
CA PRO A 116 38.11 -9.63 3.68
C PRO A 116 37.51 -11.03 3.83
N LEU A 117 38.36 -12.02 4.11
CA LEU A 117 37.93 -13.41 4.32
C LEU A 117 37.51 -13.68 5.76
N LYS A 118 37.95 -12.83 6.70
CA LYS A 118 37.61 -12.93 8.12
C LYS A 118 37.02 -11.62 8.63
N ALA A 119 36.11 -11.71 9.60
CA ALA A 119 35.47 -10.56 10.22
C ALA A 119 36.47 -9.64 10.97
N GLU A 120 37.55 -10.22 11.51
CA GLU A 120 38.62 -9.49 12.21
C GLU A 120 39.44 -8.57 11.28
N ASP A 121 39.44 -8.86 9.98
CA ASP A 121 40.20 -8.08 8.99
C ASP A 121 39.46 -6.81 8.55
N ILE A 122 38.21 -6.61 8.99
CA ILE A 122 37.37 -5.48 8.56
C ILE A 122 37.64 -4.27 9.47
N PRO A 123 38.23 -3.18 8.94
CA PRO A 123 38.48 -1.99 9.74
C PRO A 123 37.16 -1.34 10.15
N TYR A 124 37.06 -0.92 11.42
CA TYR A 124 35.84 -0.32 12.00
C TYR A 124 35.28 0.86 11.19
N ARG A 125 36.14 1.68 10.57
CA ARG A 125 35.71 2.77 9.70
C ARG A 125 34.89 2.28 8.49
N MET A 126 35.27 1.16 7.89
CA MET A 126 34.54 0.59 6.75
C MET A 126 33.18 0.02 7.17
N LEU A 127 33.10 -0.60 8.36
CA LEU A 127 31.83 -1.06 8.93
C LEU A 127 30.84 0.09 9.14
N ILE A 128 31.30 1.24 9.67
CA ILE A 128 30.45 2.42 9.83
C ILE A 128 29.96 2.91 8.47
N ILE A 129 30.85 3.05 7.48
CA ILE A 129 30.48 3.51 6.14
C ILE A 129 29.46 2.57 5.52
N PHE A 130 29.69 1.26 5.59
CA PHE A 130 28.75 0.26 5.08
C PHE A 130 27.39 0.35 5.78
N GLY A 131 27.36 0.51 7.10
CA GLY A 131 26.11 0.67 7.86
C GLY A 131 25.31 1.91 7.46
N VAL A 132 25.98 3.04 7.22
CA VAL A 132 25.35 4.27 6.70
C VAL A 132 24.79 4.05 5.30
N VAL A 133 25.57 3.44 4.40
CA VAL A 133 25.13 3.13 3.03
C VAL A 133 23.94 2.17 3.05
N ALA A 134 24.01 1.09 3.83
CA ALA A 134 22.92 0.11 3.95
C ALA A 134 21.63 0.75 4.48
N THR A 135 21.75 1.70 5.42
CA THR A 135 20.60 2.46 5.94
C THR A 135 19.94 3.30 4.84
N ILE A 136 20.73 4.05 4.07
CA ILE A 136 20.22 4.87 2.96
C ILE A 136 19.57 3.98 1.89
N VAL A 137 20.25 2.90 1.50
CA VAL A 137 19.75 1.93 0.51
C VAL A 137 18.45 1.29 0.97
N SER A 138 18.33 0.93 2.25
CA SER A 138 17.09 0.37 2.81
C SER A 138 15.91 1.33 2.68
N ILE A 139 16.09 2.61 3.03
CA ILE A 139 15.05 3.63 2.87
C ILE A 139 14.67 3.78 1.38
N LEU A 140 15.65 3.86 0.49
CA LEU A 140 15.40 3.97 -0.95
C LEU A 140 14.69 2.73 -1.52
N SER A 141 15.03 1.53 -1.06
CA SER A 141 14.38 0.30 -1.49
C SER A 141 12.90 0.26 -1.10
N GLY A 142 12.55 0.73 0.10
CA GLY A 142 11.17 0.82 0.54
C GLY A 142 10.37 1.84 -0.24
N LEU A 143 10.99 2.98 -0.57
CA LEU A 143 10.42 3.99 -1.46
C LEU A 143 10.09 3.40 -2.83
N VAL A 144 11.07 2.72 -3.45
CA VAL A 144 10.90 2.07 -4.75
C VAL A 144 9.78 1.03 -4.70
N ALA A 145 9.75 0.19 -3.66
CA ALA A 145 8.72 -0.84 -3.50
C ALA A 145 7.32 -0.25 -3.44
N SER A 146 7.11 0.79 -2.64
CA SER A 146 5.81 1.45 -2.51
C SER A 146 5.41 2.22 -3.77
N TYR A 147 6.36 2.92 -4.40
CA TYR A 147 6.09 3.72 -5.60
C TYR A 147 5.70 2.84 -6.79
N ILE A 148 6.48 1.80 -7.07
CA ILE A 148 6.21 0.82 -8.14
C ILE A 148 4.98 -0.02 -7.79
N GLY A 149 4.81 -0.35 -6.51
CA GLY A 149 3.64 -1.06 -6.01
C GLY A 149 2.33 -0.27 -6.12
N GLY A 150 2.39 1.03 -6.44
CA GLY A 150 1.21 1.86 -6.65
C GLY A 150 0.46 2.18 -5.35
N SER A 151 1.14 2.17 -4.20
CA SER A 151 0.50 2.45 -2.92
C SER A 151 -0.08 3.85 -2.89
N THR A 152 -1.40 3.94 -2.68
CA THR A 152 -2.11 5.22 -2.52
C THR A 152 -2.53 5.46 -1.07
N LYS A 153 -2.41 4.50 -0.16
CA LYS A 153 -2.62 4.70 1.28
C LYS A 153 -1.30 4.55 2.01
N PHE A 154 -1.10 5.33 3.07
CA PHE A 154 0.12 5.28 3.87
C PHE A 154 0.36 3.91 4.51
N GLN A 155 -0.70 3.22 4.94
CA GLN A 155 -0.60 1.87 5.48
C GLN A 155 -0.05 0.88 4.44
N ASP A 156 -0.55 0.95 3.21
CA ASP A 156 -0.09 0.12 2.09
C ASP A 156 1.38 0.39 1.76
N GLY A 157 1.77 1.67 1.76
CA GLY A 157 3.16 2.08 1.55
C GLY A 157 4.10 1.56 2.61
N PHE A 158 3.74 1.76 3.88
CA PHE A 158 4.52 1.26 5.01
C PHE A 158 4.63 -0.27 4.99
N LEU A 159 3.56 -0.97 4.64
CA LEU A 159 3.55 -2.43 4.58
C LEU A 159 4.41 -2.96 3.41
N ASN A 160 4.27 -2.39 2.21
CA ASN A 160 5.09 -2.77 1.06
C ASN A 160 6.57 -2.44 1.28
N GLY A 161 6.87 -1.26 1.82
CA GLY A 161 8.24 -0.89 2.17
C GLY A 161 8.79 -1.80 3.27
N GLY A 162 8.04 -1.99 4.35
CA GLY A 162 8.48 -2.81 5.49
C GLY A 162 8.72 -4.27 5.13
N LEU A 163 7.92 -4.84 4.21
CA LEU A 163 8.10 -6.21 3.75
C LEU A 163 9.42 -6.44 3.01
N VAL A 164 10.00 -5.43 2.37
CA VAL A 164 11.35 -5.53 1.81
C VAL A 164 12.36 -5.83 2.93
N GLY A 165 12.25 -5.16 4.07
CA GLY A 165 13.10 -5.40 5.24
C GLY A 165 12.82 -6.74 5.93
N VAL A 166 11.55 -7.18 5.97
CA VAL A 166 11.18 -8.50 6.50
C VAL A 166 11.78 -9.63 5.65
N VAL A 167 11.67 -9.54 4.32
CA VAL A 167 12.27 -10.52 3.40
C VAL A 167 13.78 -10.60 3.62
N LEU A 168 14.45 -9.46 3.75
CA LEU A 168 15.88 -9.42 4.08
C LEU A 168 16.18 -10.09 5.44
N GLY A 169 15.39 -9.79 6.47
CA GLY A 169 15.54 -10.39 7.81
C GLY A 169 15.41 -11.91 7.79
N ILE A 170 14.46 -12.45 7.03
CA ILE A 170 14.30 -13.90 6.85
C ILE A 170 15.54 -14.51 6.18
N LEU A 171 16.08 -13.87 5.13
CA LEU A 171 17.29 -14.37 4.47
C LEU A 171 18.50 -14.36 5.40
N VAL A 172 18.65 -13.32 6.24
CA VAL A 172 19.70 -13.27 7.26
C VAL A 172 19.49 -14.36 8.32
N ALA A 173 18.25 -14.67 8.69
CA ALA A 173 17.95 -15.78 9.62
C ALA A 173 18.47 -17.11 9.09
N LEU A 174 18.33 -17.35 7.79
CA LEU A 174 18.76 -18.58 7.14
C LEU A 174 20.29 -18.72 7.07
N THR A 175 21.04 -17.61 7.02
CA THR A 175 22.50 -17.64 6.86
C THR A 175 23.27 -17.42 8.17
N SER A 176 22.73 -16.62 9.08
CA SER A 176 23.44 -16.09 10.26
C SER A 176 22.80 -16.48 11.58
N GLY A 177 21.64 -17.16 11.56
CA GLY A 177 20.91 -17.59 12.75
C GLY A 177 19.89 -16.59 13.29
N SER A 178 19.14 -17.00 14.32
CA SER A 178 17.93 -16.28 14.79
C SER A 178 18.22 -14.92 15.43
N LEU A 179 19.32 -14.78 16.18
CA LEU A 179 19.57 -13.56 16.96
C LEU A 179 19.87 -12.35 16.05
N ALA A 180 20.78 -12.52 15.07
CA ALA A 180 21.09 -11.49 14.08
C ALA A 180 19.88 -11.12 13.22
N SER A 181 19.01 -12.09 12.93
CA SER A 181 17.83 -11.84 12.10
C SER A 181 16.78 -10.95 12.73
N ILE A 182 16.64 -10.98 14.07
CA ILE A 182 15.65 -10.15 14.79
C ILE A 182 16.06 -8.68 14.69
N GLU A 183 17.35 -8.37 14.89
CA GLU A 183 17.87 -7.01 14.77
C GLU A 183 17.69 -6.48 13.35
N VAL A 184 18.07 -7.28 12.35
CA VAL A 184 17.89 -6.91 10.94
C VAL A 184 16.43 -6.68 10.60
N LEU A 185 15.53 -7.58 11.03
CA LEU A 185 14.10 -7.46 10.75
C LEU A 185 13.52 -6.17 11.34
N LEU A 186 13.84 -5.85 12.59
CA LEU A 186 13.34 -4.63 13.24
C LEU A 186 13.89 -3.36 12.59
N ILE A 187 15.21 -3.30 12.39
CA ILE A 187 15.88 -2.10 11.88
C ILE A 187 15.51 -1.89 10.40
N PHE A 188 15.74 -2.88 9.54
CA PHE A 188 15.49 -2.75 8.10
C PHE A 188 14.00 -2.76 7.78
N GLY A 189 13.17 -3.48 8.55
CA GLY A 189 11.72 -3.40 8.41
C GLY A 189 11.19 -2.00 8.68
N PHE A 190 11.67 -1.35 9.75
CA PHE A 190 11.28 0.01 10.06
C PHE A 190 11.81 1.04 9.05
N LEU A 191 13.11 1.00 8.73
CA LEU A 191 13.75 1.93 7.78
C LEU A 191 13.13 1.84 6.38
N SER A 192 12.95 0.62 5.87
CA SER A 192 12.30 0.41 4.58
C SER A 192 10.81 0.77 4.63
N GLY A 193 10.12 0.52 5.75
CA GLY A 193 8.76 1.00 5.98
C GLY A 193 8.64 2.52 5.89
N MET A 194 9.57 3.26 6.49
CA MET A 194 9.65 4.72 6.37
C MET A 194 9.89 5.16 4.92
N GLY A 195 10.77 4.46 4.20
CA GLY A 195 10.95 4.65 2.76
C GLY A 195 9.64 4.50 1.99
N GLY A 196 8.87 3.47 2.32
CA GLY A 196 7.56 3.21 1.71
C GLY A 196 6.54 4.33 1.92
N LEU A 197 6.53 4.97 3.10
CA LEU A 197 5.70 6.16 3.33
C LEU A 197 6.05 7.29 2.36
N VAL A 198 7.35 7.55 2.16
CA VAL A 198 7.83 8.56 1.20
C VAL A 198 7.44 8.19 -0.22
N GLY A 199 7.58 6.92 -0.61
CA GLY A 199 7.15 6.40 -1.91
C GLY A 199 5.66 6.62 -2.17
N THR A 200 4.82 6.43 -1.15
CA THR A 200 3.38 6.71 -1.22
C THR A 200 3.08 8.19 -1.39
N VAL A 201 3.79 9.08 -0.70
CA VAL A 201 3.63 10.54 -0.88
C VAL A 201 3.94 10.93 -2.32
N LEU A 202 5.04 10.42 -2.88
CA LEU A 202 5.43 10.69 -4.26
C LEU A 202 4.39 10.15 -5.24
N LYS A 203 3.90 8.92 -5.02
CA LYS A 203 2.91 8.29 -5.89
C LYS A 203 1.53 8.95 -5.85
N ARG A 204 1.16 9.59 -4.74
CA ARG A 204 -0.06 10.41 -4.66
C ARG A 204 0.05 11.71 -5.44
N LYS A 205 1.26 12.23 -5.58
CA LYS A 205 1.52 13.53 -6.21
C LYS A 205 1.60 13.42 -7.75
N TYR A 206 2.03 12.27 -8.27
CA TYR A 206 2.26 12.01 -9.71
C TYR A 206 1.65 10.68 -10.15
#